data_AF-A0A6M1N452-F1
#
_entry.id   AF-A0A6M1N452-F1
#
_cell.length_a   1.000
_cell.length_b   1.000
_cell.length_c   1.000
_cell.angle_alpha   90.00
_cell.angle_beta   90.00
_cell.angle_gamma   90.00
#
_symmetry.space_group_name_H-M   'P 1'
#
loop_
_entity.id
_entity.type
_entity.pdbx_description
1 polymer ?
#
loop_
_entity_poly.entity_id
_entity_poly.type
_entity_poly.pdbx_seq_one_letter_code
_entity_poly.pdbx_strand_id
1 'polypeptide(L)'
;MLVFATKDAIEFLVDTADEIGFNRYTILNLHALLSNNLLPNPAASGRLREFGVGITNSVFTPLGVPQLISEFFDLILEKARQIENPFEQAFFVSVHFPYLQPFDDVNKRVSRLAANIPLNRHNLAPLSFIDVPEEYYVKGILGIYELNRISLFKDVFMWAYERSALRYAAIRQSLGEPDIFRLKYRDEIRAVIVAIVMQAMRKDEAIQIIKNVAEKLQLADRAKFIEAVETELMGMHEGNFARYRIMPSEFNKWKAGWDS
;
A
#
# COMPACT_ATOMS: atom_id res chain seq x y z
N MET A 1 -2.91 -12.14 12.98
CA MET A 1 -3.10 -10.71 13.33
C MET A 1 -2.10 -9.81 12.60
N LEU A 2 -0.78 -10.09 12.63
CA LEU A 2 0.25 -9.28 11.95
C LEU A 2 0.08 -9.13 10.42
N VAL A 3 -0.41 -10.18 9.76
CA VAL A 3 -0.60 -10.20 8.29
C VAL A 3 -1.71 -9.24 7.83
N PHE A 4 -2.79 -9.11 8.61
CA PHE A 4 -3.92 -8.23 8.28
C PHE A 4 -3.53 -6.75 8.42
N ALA A 5 -2.88 -6.37 9.52
CA ALA A 5 -2.39 -5.00 9.72
C ALA A 5 -1.44 -4.53 8.60
N THR A 6 -0.63 -5.45 8.07
CA THR A 6 0.26 -5.16 6.94
C THR A 6 -0.52 -4.98 5.63
N LYS A 7 -1.59 -5.75 5.42
CA LYS A 7 -2.45 -5.63 4.25
C LYS A 7 -3.20 -4.29 4.24
N ASP A 8 -3.84 -3.92 5.34
CA ASP A 8 -4.60 -2.67 5.44
C ASP A 8 -3.69 -1.45 5.26
N ALA A 9 -2.47 -1.52 5.77
CA ALA A 9 -1.44 -0.50 5.56
C ALA A 9 -0.99 -0.40 4.10
N ILE A 10 -0.90 -1.51 3.37
CA ILE A 10 -0.58 -1.51 1.94
C ILE A 10 -1.74 -0.95 1.13
N GLU A 11 -2.98 -1.36 1.43
CA GLU A 11 -4.18 -0.82 0.77
C GLU A 11 -4.28 0.69 0.99
N PHE A 12 -4.06 1.17 2.21
CA PHE A 12 -3.95 2.61 2.50
C PHE A 12 -2.94 3.29 1.59
N LEU A 13 -1.72 2.74 1.44
CA LEU A 13 -0.68 3.33 0.58
C LEU A 13 -0.99 3.33 -0.93
N VAL A 14 -1.97 2.52 -1.38
CA VAL A 14 -2.33 2.37 -2.80
C VAL A 14 -3.60 3.14 -3.16
N ASP A 15 -4.61 3.14 -2.28
CA ASP A 15 -5.95 3.69 -2.58
C ASP A 15 -6.01 5.23 -2.52
N THR A 16 -4.97 5.91 -2.01
CA THR A 16 -4.94 7.38 -1.84
C THR A 16 -3.69 8.04 -2.44
N ALA A 17 -3.25 7.57 -3.62
CA ALA A 17 -1.95 7.89 -4.21
C ALA A 17 -1.62 9.40 -4.33
N ASP A 18 -2.62 10.27 -4.56
CA ASP A 18 -2.39 11.71 -4.74
C ASP A 18 -2.17 12.47 -3.41
N GLU A 19 -2.75 11.99 -2.30
CA GLU A 19 -2.59 12.61 -0.96
C GLU A 19 -1.47 11.95 -0.15
N ILE A 20 -0.98 10.79 -0.59
CA ILE A 20 0.02 9.99 0.11
C ILE A 20 1.44 10.45 -0.23
N GLY A 21 2.17 10.80 0.82
CA GLY A 21 3.55 11.27 0.74
C GLY A 21 4.22 11.28 2.11
N PHE A 22 5.41 11.87 2.19
CA PHE A 22 6.07 12.08 3.47
C PHE A 22 5.46 13.28 4.19
N ASN A 23 4.32 13.08 4.83
CA ASN A 23 3.65 14.07 5.67
C ASN A 23 3.16 13.42 6.99
N ARG A 24 2.80 14.24 7.99
CA ARG A 24 2.37 13.73 9.30
C ARG A 24 1.17 12.81 9.18
N TYR A 25 0.17 13.19 8.39
CA TYR A 25 -1.04 12.39 8.20
C TYR A 25 -0.71 10.98 7.71
N THR A 26 0.06 10.83 6.64
CA THR A 26 0.42 9.52 6.08
C THR A 26 1.18 8.67 7.08
N ILE A 27 2.23 9.21 7.70
CA ILE A 27 3.12 8.39 8.56
C ILE A 27 2.47 8.03 9.89
N LEU A 28 1.67 8.92 10.49
CA LEU A 28 0.94 8.64 11.71
C LEU A 28 -0.19 7.63 11.48
N ASN A 29 -0.94 7.73 10.38
CA ASN A 29 -1.96 6.73 10.05
C ASN A 29 -1.35 5.38 9.66
N LEU A 30 -0.21 5.38 8.96
CA LEU A 30 0.54 4.17 8.69
C LEU A 30 0.97 3.48 9.99
N HIS A 31 1.45 4.23 10.97
CA HIS A 31 1.72 3.70 12.30
C HIS A 31 0.45 3.13 12.93
N ALA A 32 -0.66 3.88 12.96
CA ALA A 32 -1.91 3.45 13.57
C ALA A 32 -2.42 2.11 13.04
N LEU A 33 -2.36 1.91 11.72
CA LEU A 33 -2.74 0.65 11.06
C LEU A 33 -1.82 -0.50 11.47
N LEU A 34 -0.51 -0.24 11.52
CA LEU A 34 0.49 -1.25 11.85
C LEU A 34 0.56 -1.60 13.34
N SER A 35 0.19 -0.68 14.22
CA SER A 35 0.22 -0.85 15.68
C SER A 35 -1.13 -1.27 16.28
N ASN A 36 -2.15 -1.49 15.44
CA ASN A 36 -3.49 -1.83 15.88
C ASN A 36 -3.50 -3.08 16.78
N ASN A 37 -3.98 -2.92 18.02
CA ASN A 37 -4.00 -3.94 19.08
C ASN A 37 -2.62 -4.54 19.44
N LEU A 38 -1.52 -3.83 19.16
CA LEU A 38 -0.16 -4.27 19.50
C LEU A 38 0.46 -3.49 20.66
N LEU A 39 -0.02 -2.27 20.93
CA LEU A 39 0.57 -1.40 21.95
C LEU A 39 -0.11 -1.60 23.31
N PRO A 40 0.64 -1.55 24.43
CA PRO A 40 0.07 -1.59 25.78
C PRO A 40 -0.90 -0.43 26.05
N ASN A 41 -0.60 0.75 25.50
CA ASN A 41 -1.48 1.91 25.51
C ASN A 41 -2.14 2.06 24.13
N PRO A 42 -3.45 1.76 23.98
CA PRO A 42 -4.14 1.91 22.70
C PRO A 42 -4.12 3.34 22.15
N ALA A 43 -4.06 4.36 23.03
CA ALA A 43 -4.02 5.76 22.62
C ALA A 43 -2.67 6.19 22.02
N ALA A 44 -1.61 5.38 22.17
CA ALA A 44 -0.31 5.63 21.54
C ALA A 44 -0.30 5.27 20.03
N SER A 45 -1.30 4.50 19.58
CA SER A 45 -1.45 4.14 18.16
C SER A 45 -1.60 5.41 17.32
N GLY A 46 -0.74 5.57 16.31
CA GLY A 46 -0.69 6.76 15.46
C GLY A 46 -0.21 8.06 16.14
N ARG A 47 0.45 8.00 17.30
CA ARG A 47 1.00 9.18 17.99
C ARG A 47 2.49 9.07 18.20
N LEU A 48 3.18 10.22 18.17
CA LEU A 48 4.58 10.29 18.57
C LEU A 48 4.72 9.97 20.06
N ARG A 49 5.83 9.33 20.44
CA ARG A 49 6.08 8.98 21.84
C ARG A 49 6.42 10.19 22.69
N GLU A 50 6.05 10.12 23.96
CA GLU A 50 6.28 11.19 24.95
C GLU A 50 7.37 10.84 25.98
N PHE A 51 8.01 9.69 25.83
CA PHE A 51 9.03 9.18 26.75
C PHE A 51 10.20 8.54 26.01
N GLY A 52 11.33 8.36 26.70
CA GLY A 52 12.51 7.69 26.15
C GLY A 52 12.30 6.18 25.99
N VAL A 53 12.89 5.60 24.94
CA VAL A 53 12.91 4.16 24.69
C VAL A 53 14.34 3.66 24.55
N GLY A 54 14.58 2.38 24.81
CA GLY A 54 15.86 1.72 24.56
C GLY A 54 15.78 0.80 23.35
N ILE A 55 16.92 0.55 22.71
CA ILE A 55 17.04 -0.51 21.69
C ILE A 55 17.58 -1.77 22.35
N THR A 56 16.79 -2.85 22.31
CA THR A 56 17.23 -4.16 22.83
C THR A 56 18.53 -4.60 22.15
N ASN A 57 19.50 -5.07 22.95
CA ASN A 57 20.82 -5.51 22.51
C ASN A 57 21.64 -4.44 21.78
N SER A 58 21.50 -3.17 22.16
CA SER A 58 22.32 -2.08 21.66
C SER A 58 22.61 -1.07 22.76
N VAL A 59 23.78 -0.43 22.69
CA VAL A 59 24.14 0.70 23.58
C VAL A 59 23.56 2.03 23.12
N PHE A 60 22.95 2.06 21.93
CA PHE A 60 22.32 3.25 21.38
C PHE A 60 21.10 3.65 22.20
N THR A 61 21.07 4.93 22.60
CA THR A 61 19.93 5.55 23.27
C THR A 61 19.30 6.58 22.33
N PRO A 62 18.11 6.29 21.77
CA PRO A 62 17.34 7.23 20.97
C PRO A 62 17.05 8.53 21.72
N LEU A 63 16.84 9.61 20.96
CA LEU A 63 16.45 10.93 21.49
C LEU A 63 15.23 10.82 22.42
N GLY A 64 15.35 11.23 23.68
CA GLY A 64 14.28 11.07 24.67
C GLY A 64 13.29 12.24 24.80
N VAL A 65 13.62 13.42 24.26
CA VAL A 65 12.87 14.67 24.51
C VAL A 65 11.70 14.81 23.53
N PRO A 66 10.43 14.82 23.98
CA PRO A 66 9.25 14.82 23.09
C PRO A 66 9.20 15.97 22.08
N GLN A 67 9.56 17.18 22.52
CA GLN A 67 9.59 18.37 21.66
C GLN A 67 10.57 18.17 20.50
N LEU A 68 11.80 17.73 20.82
CA LEU A 68 12.82 17.46 19.81
C LEU A 68 12.42 16.27 18.91
N ILE A 69 11.74 15.25 19.43
CA ILE A 69 11.23 14.14 18.59
C ILE A 69 10.26 14.68 17.54
N SER A 70 9.31 15.55 17.93
CA SER A 70 8.38 16.13 16.96
C SER A 70 9.09 17.03 15.95
N GLU A 71 10.03 17.86 16.39
CA GLU A 71 10.81 18.74 15.51
C GLU A 71 11.63 17.94 14.49
N PHE A 72 12.38 16.92 14.95
CA PHE A 72 13.17 16.08 14.05
C PHE A 72 12.29 15.19 13.17
N PHE A 73 11.12 14.75 13.64
CA PHE A 73 10.16 14.04 12.81
C PHE A 73 9.71 14.91 11.63
N ASP A 74 9.29 16.15 11.90
CA ASP A 74 8.86 17.08 10.86
C ASP A 74 10.02 17.45 9.92
N LEU A 75 11.24 17.62 10.45
CA LEU A 75 12.44 17.84 9.64
C LEU A 75 12.77 16.68 8.72
N ILE A 76 12.66 15.43 9.20
CA ILE A 76 12.88 14.24 8.35
C ILE A 76 11.84 14.19 7.25
N LEU A 77 10.56 14.46 7.54
CA LEU A 77 9.51 14.50 6.52
C LEU A 77 9.79 15.55 5.46
N GLU A 78 10.19 16.76 5.87
CA GLU A 78 10.56 17.84 4.96
C GLU A 78 11.75 17.45 4.07
N LYS A 79 12.83 16.94 4.67
CA LYS A 79 14.00 16.48 3.91
C LYS A 79 13.66 15.35 2.94
N ALA A 80 12.83 14.39 3.37
CA ALA A 80 12.40 13.31 2.52
C ALA A 80 11.65 13.85 1.28
N ARG A 81 10.74 14.82 1.43
CA ARG A 81 10.01 15.43 0.30
C ARG A 81 10.91 16.12 -0.73
N GLN A 82 12.07 16.62 -0.32
CA GLN A 82 13.02 17.31 -1.20
C GLN A 82 13.93 16.36 -1.99
N ILE A 83 13.97 15.07 -1.67
CA ILE A 83 14.79 14.09 -2.40
C ILE A 83 14.05 13.66 -3.66
N GLU A 84 14.63 13.97 -4.82
CA GLU A 84 14.04 13.67 -6.14
C GLU A 84 14.18 12.20 -6.54
N ASN A 85 15.31 11.56 -6.22
CA ASN A 85 15.53 10.17 -6.58
C ASN A 85 14.72 9.25 -5.66
N PRO A 86 13.78 8.42 -6.18
CA PRO A 86 12.89 7.62 -5.34
C PRO A 86 13.63 6.56 -4.52
N PHE A 87 14.77 6.05 -4.99
CA PHE A 87 15.61 5.10 -4.25
C PHE A 87 16.34 5.77 -3.09
N GLU A 88 16.90 6.95 -3.32
CA GLU A 88 17.54 7.74 -2.27
C GLU A 88 16.50 8.17 -1.23
N GLN A 89 15.30 8.55 -1.67
CA GLN A 89 14.20 8.93 -0.79
C GLN A 89 13.74 7.75 0.07
N ALA A 90 13.61 6.55 -0.52
CA ALA A 90 13.30 5.31 0.20
C ALA A 90 14.40 4.93 1.20
N PHE A 91 15.66 5.06 0.80
CA PHE A 91 16.82 4.76 1.65
C PHE A 91 16.94 5.74 2.82
N PHE A 92 16.72 7.03 2.57
CA PHE A 92 16.74 8.09 3.57
C PHE A 92 15.77 7.80 4.73
N VAL A 93 14.51 7.45 4.42
CA VAL A 93 13.54 7.11 5.47
C VAL A 93 13.80 5.75 6.13
N SER A 94 14.46 4.83 5.42
CA SER A 94 14.92 3.56 5.96
C SER A 94 16.03 3.72 7.01
N VAL A 95 16.79 4.82 6.96
CA VAL A 95 17.84 5.17 7.92
C VAL A 95 17.30 6.03 9.06
N HIS A 96 16.62 7.13 8.72
CA HIS A 96 16.34 8.18 9.70
C HIS A 96 15.14 7.88 10.61
N PHE A 97 14.10 7.17 10.14
CA PHE A 97 12.98 6.79 11.02
C PHE A 97 13.42 5.80 12.11
N PRO A 98 14.14 4.71 11.80
CA PRO A 98 14.65 3.83 12.84
C PRO A 98 15.65 4.51 13.76
N TYR A 99 16.42 5.50 13.28
CA TYR A 99 17.33 6.25 14.14
C TYR A 99 16.60 7.16 15.14
N LEU A 100 15.56 7.89 14.69
CA LEU A 100 14.77 8.77 15.56
C LEU A 100 13.91 7.98 16.57
N GLN A 101 13.40 6.81 16.16
CA GLN A 101 12.40 6.04 16.90
C GLN A 101 11.20 6.92 17.33
N PRO A 102 10.40 7.48 16.40
CA PRO A 102 9.33 8.42 16.76
C PRO A 102 8.16 7.81 17.55
N PHE A 103 7.99 6.49 17.54
CA PHE A 103 6.87 5.77 18.15
C PHE A 103 7.30 4.87 19.31
N ASP A 104 6.35 4.47 20.15
CA ASP A 104 6.57 3.55 21.29
C ASP A 104 7.13 2.19 20.85
N ASP A 105 6.62 1.65 19.74
CA ASP A 105 7.10 0.44 19.09
C ASP A 105 6.78 0.52 17.58
N VAL A 106 7.05 -0.53 16.80
CA VAL A 106 6.66 -0.67 15.38
C VAL A 106 7.43 0.27 14.43
N ASN A 107 8.37 1.08 14.94
CA ASN A 107 9.22 2.00 14.15
C ASN A 107 9.85 1.36 12.90
N LYS A 108 10.47 0.18 13.05
CA LYS A 108 11.13 -0.53 11.93
C LYS A 108 10.11 -0.98 10.87
N ARG A 109 8.89 -1.34 11.28
CA ARG A 109 7.81 -1.75 10.36
C ARG A 109 7.25 -0.54 9.60
N VAL A 110 7.00 0.56 10.30
CA VAL A 110 6.58 1.83 9.68
C VAL A 110 7.62 2.28 8.66
N SER A 111 8.90 2.27 9.02
CA SER A 111 10.00 2.64 8.13
C SER A 111 10.05 1.80 6.85
N ARG A 112 9.93 0.47 6.95
CA ARG A 112 9.92 -0.42 5.78
C ARG A 112 8.73 -0.18 4.84
N LEU A 113 7.54 0.07 5.37
CA LEU A 113 6.39 0.41 4.53
C LEU A 113 6.48 1.83 3.97
N ALA A 114 6.92 2.80 4.76
CA ALA A 114 7.11 4.18 4.31
C ALA A 114 8.16 4.28 3.18
N ALA A 115 9.18 3.43 3.18
CA ALA A 115 10.17 3.33 2.10
C ALA A 115 9.55 2.94 0.74
N ASN A 116 8.35 2.36 0.73
CA ASN A 116 7.63 2.02 -0.50
C ASN A 116 6.81 3.18 -1.07
N ILE A 117 6.54 4.24 -0.30
CA ILE A 117 5.80 5.43 -0.78
C ILE A 117 6.40 5.98 -2.09
N PRO A 118 7.70 6.29 -2.18
CA PRO A 118 8.27 6.83 -3.40
C PRO A 118 8.36 5.81 -4.52
N LEU A 119 8.58 4.54 -4.21
CA LEU A 119 8.60 3.48 -5.22
C LEU A 119 7.24 3.33 -5.89
N ASN A 120 6.17 3.31 -5.10
CA ASN A 120 4.80 3.22 -5.58
C ASN A 120 4.40 4.43 -6.44
N ARG A 121 4.71 5.66 -5.98
CA ARG A 121 4.42 6.90 -6.73
C ARG A 121 5.09 6.93 -8.11
N HIS A 122 6.23 6.28 -8.25
CA HIS A 122 6.97 6.17 -9.50
C HIS A 122 6.70 4.86 -10.27
N ASN A 123 5.69 4.07 -9.88
CA ASN A 123 5.36 2.78 -10.49
C ASN A 123 6.54 1.79 -10.53
N LEU A 124 7.42 1.87 -9.53
CA LEU A 124 8.56 0.98 -9.36
C LEU A 124 8.17 -0.28 -8.57
N ALA A 125 9.02 -1.30 -8.64
CA ALA A 125 8.82 -2.51 -7.86
C ALA A 125 8.80 -2.18 -6.35
N PRO A 126 7.87 -2.76 -5.56
CA PRO A 126 7.86 -2.54 -4.12
C PRO A 126 9.06 -3.23 -3.46
N LEU A 127 9.71 -2.54 -2.54
CA LEU A 127 10.78 -3.04 -1.69
C LEU A 127 10.23 -4.00 -0.64
N SER A 128 10.85 -5.18 -0.54
CA SER A 128 10.63 -6.17 0.49
C SER A 128 11.96 -6.65 1.08
N PHE A 129 11.97 -6.89 2.39
CA PHE A 129 13.12 -7.46 3.10
C PHE A 129 12.94 -8.96 3.38
N ILE A 130 11.95 -9.62 2.78
CA ILE A 130 11.60 -11.01 3.08
C ILE A 130 12.74 -12.00 2.82
N ASP A 131 13.55 -11.74 1.79
CA ASP A 131 14.67 -12.60 1.41
C ASP A 131 15.98 -12.22 2.13
N VAL A 132 15.97 -11.15 2.92
CA VAL A 132 17.15 -10.65 3.63
C VAL A 132 17.35 -11.45 4.91
N PRO A 133 18.51 -12.09 5.10
CA PRO A 133 18.84 -12.71 6.38
C PRO A 133 18.77 -11.69 7.51
N GLU A 134 18.02 -12.01 8.57
CA GLU A 134 17.75 -11.10 9.69
C GLU A 134 19.04 -10.51 10.30
N GLU A 135 20.08 -11.34 10.41
CA GLU A 135 21.39 -10.95 10.93
C GLU A 135 21.98 -9.75 10.17
N TYR A 136 21.93 -9.74 8.84
CA TYR A 136 22.49 -8.64 8.04
C TYR A 136 21.69 -7.36 8.19
N TYR A 137 20.35 -7.47 8.24
CA TYR A 137 19.49 -6.33 8.51
C TYR A 137 19.80 -5.72 9.89
N VAL A 138 19.87 -6.56 10.92
CA VAL A 138 20.18 -6.13 12.30
C VAL A 138 21.55 -5.48 12.37
N LYS A 139 22.61 -6.10 11.81
CA LYS A 139 23.97 -5.53 11.78
C LYS A 139 24.02 -4.20 11.02
N GLY A 140 23.30 -4.09 9.90
CA GLY A 140 23.20 -2.84 9.15
C GLY A 140 22.59 -1.71 9.98
N ILE A 141 21.48 -2.00 10.66
CA ILE A 141 20.82 -1.04 11.55
C ILE A 141 21.70 -0.68 12.77
N LEU A 142 22.38 -1.65 13.38
CA LEU A 142 23.32 -1.38 14.49
C LEU A 142 24.50 -0.51 14.03
N GLY A 143 25.01 -0.69 12.81
CA GLY A 143 26.03 0.19 12.23
C GLY A 143 25.57 1.65 12.14
N ILE A 144 24.29 1.88 11.86
CA ILE A 144 23.69 3.23 11.88
C ILE A 144 23.60 3.74 13.33
N TYR A 145 23.06 2.92 14.23
CA TYR A 145 22.77 3.30 15.61
C TYR A 145 24.03 3.61 16.42
N GLU A 146 25.03 2.74 16.34
CA GLU A 146 26.18 2.79 17.26
C GLU A 146 27.40 3.47 16.64
N LEU A 147 27.52 3.44 15.31
CA LEU A 147 28.71 3.93 14.61
C LEU A 147 28.42 5.10 13.66
N ASN A 148 27.14 5.49 13.49
CA ASN A 148 26.70 6.47 12.51
C ASN A 148 27.21 6.14 11.08
N ARG A 149 27.26 4.84 10.74
CA ARG A 149 27.72 4.32 9.45
C ARG A 149 26.58 3.65 8.71
N ILE A 150 26.29 4.17 7.52
CA ILE A 150 25.20 3.67 6.66
C ILE A 150 25.64 2.61 5.65
N SER A 151 26.95 2.38 5.47
CA SER A 151 27.49 1.59 4.35
C SER A 151 26.95 0.15 4.31
N LEU A 152 26.98 -0.54 5.46
CA LEU A 152 26.47 -1.92 5.53
C LEU A 152 24.96 -1.98 5.25
N PHE A 153 24.19 -1.06 5.83
CA PHE A 153 22.75 -1.03 5.60
C PHE A 153 22.39 -0.66 4.16
N LYS A 154 23.18 0.20 3.52
CA LYS A 154 23.07 0.52 2.10
C LYS A 154 23.23 -0.73 1.23
N ASP A 155 24.24 -1.54 1.49
CA ASP A 155 24.47 -2.77 0.73
C ASP A 155 23.33 -3.77 0.92
N VAL A 156 22.81 -3.90 2.15
CA VAL A 156 21.62 -4.70 2.46
C VAL A 156 20.38 -4.17 1.73
N PHE A 157 20.17 -2.86 1.72
CA PHE A 157 19.03 -2.22 1.03
C PHE A 157 19.08 -2.47 -0.48
N MET A 158 20.24 -2.27 -1.11
CA MET A 158 20.43 -2.50 -2.55
C MET A 158 20.16 -3.95 -2.93
N TRP A 159 20.73 -4.88 -2.15
CA TRP A 159 20.51 -6.30 -2.36
C TRP A 159 19.04 -6.70 -2.16
N ALA A 160 18.36 -6.15 -1.15
CA ALA A 160 16.94 -6.39 -0.91
C ALA A 160 16.09 -5.90 -2.08
N TYR A 161 16.41 -4.72 -2.61
CA TYR A 161 15.67 -4.13 -3.71
C TYR A 161 15.86 -4.91 -5.02
N GLU A 162 17.09 -5.35 -5.33
CA GLU A 162 17.37 -6.16 -6.52
C GLU A 162 16.51 -7.43 -6.55
N ARG A 163 16.43 -8.16 -5.43
CA ARG A 163 15.60 -9.37 -5.32
C ARG A 163 14.11 -9.05 -5.37
N SER A 164 13.70 -7.96 -4.74
CA SER A 164 12.30 -7.49 -4.79
C SER A 164 11.87 -7.18 -6.22
N ALA A 165 12.74 -6.51 -7.00
CA ALA A 165 12.50 -6.19 -8.40
C ALA A 165 12.42 -7.44 -9.28
N LEU A 166 13.34 -8.41 -9.10
CA LEU A 166 13.30 -9.69 -9.82
C LEU A 166 12.01 -10.45 -9.55
N ARG A 167 11.60 -10.54 -8.28
CA ARG A 167 10.35 -11.20 -7.88
C ARG A 167 9.13 -10.47 -8.45
N TYR A 168 9.12 -9.15 -8.40
CA TYR A 168 8.04 -8.35 -8.94
C TYR A 168 7.91 -8.53 -10.46
N ALA A 169 9.04 -8.54 -11.19
CA ALA A 169 9.05 -8.82 -12.62
C ALA A 169 8.50 -10.21 -12.95
N ALA A 170 8.88 -11.25 -12.19
CA ALA A 170 8.36 -12.61 -12.36
C ALA A 170 6.84 -12.69 -12.11
N ILE A 171 6.35 -12.02 -11.06
CA ILE A 171 4.91 -11.93 -10.75
C ILE A 171 4.17 -11.22 -11.89
N ARG A 172 4.70 -10.10 -12.38
CA ARG A 172 4.10 -9.35 -13.49
C ARG A 172 4.08 -10.16 -14.79
N GLN A 173 5.12 -10.95 -15.06
CA GLN A 173 5.13 -11.86 -16.21
C GLN A 173 4.07 -12.96 -16.09
N SER A 174 3.82 -13.50 -14.89
CA SER A 174 2.78 -14.52 -14.66
C SER A 174 1.35 -13.97 -14.68
N LEU A 175 1.16 -12.71 -14.30
CA LEU A 175 -0.14 -12.04 -14.27
C LEU A 175 -0.55 -11.46 -15.63
N GLY A 176 0.36 -11.48 -16.63
CA GLY A 176 0.20 -10.74 -17.89
C GLY A 176 0.45 -9.24 -17.71
N GLU A 177 0.48 -8.48 -18.81
CA GLU A 177 0.49 -7.03 -18.69
C GLU A 177 -0.79 -6.57 -17.97
N PRO A 178 -0.69 -5.75 -16.91
CA PRO A 178 -1.88 -5.19 -16.29
C PRO A 178 -2.65 -4.46 -17.37
N ASP A 179 -3.89 -4.87 -17.60
CA ASP A 179 -4.77 -4.22 -18.55
C ASP A 179 -5.01 -2.78 -18.05
N ILE A 180 -4.19 -1.84 -18.56
CA ILE A 180 -4.14 -0.43 -18.14
C ILE A 180 -5.55 0.17 -18.22
N PHE A 181 -6.35 -0.30 -19.17
CA PHE A 181 -7.74 0.08 -19.33
C PHE A 181 -8.60 -0.37 -18.14
N ARG A 182 -8.49 -1.63 -17.71
CA ARG A 182 -9.20 -2.15 -16.54
C ARG A 182 -8.77 -1.49 -15.24
N LEU A 183 -7.49 -1.10 -15.13
CA LEU A 183 -7.00 -0.33 -13.99
C LEU A 183 -7.60 1.09 -13.97
N LYS A 184 -7.58 1.79 -15.11
CA LYS A 184 -8.12 3.15 -15.25
C LYS A 184 -9.61 3.24 -14.93
N TYR A 185 -10.39 2.24 -15.35
CA TYR A 185 -11.85 2.23 -15.22
C TYR A 185 -12.37 1.22 -14.19
N ARG A 186 -11.52 0.79 -13.25
CA ARG A 186 -11.83 -0.31 -12.31
C ARG A 186 -13.11 -0.03 -11.51
N ASP A 187 -13.22 1.19 -10.97
CA ASP A 187 -14.32 1.55 -10.08
C ASP A 187 -15.62 1.76 -10.84
N GLU A 188 -15.55 2.34 -12.05
CA GLU A 188 -16.70 2.49 -12.95
C GLU A 188 -17.22 1.13 -13.43
N ILE A 189 -16.32 0.25 -13.89
CA ILE A 189 -16.67 -1.13 -14.29
C ILE A 189 -17.34 -1.85 -13.11
N ARG A 190 -16.73 -1.76 -11.93
CA ARG A 190 -17.28 -2.39 -10.71
C ARG A 190 -18.65 -1.84 -10.35
N ALA A 191 -18.83 -0.52 -10.38
CA ALA A 191 -20.08 0.13 -10.01
C ALA A 191 -21.23 -0.27 -10.95
N VAL A 192 -20.97 -0.31 -12.26
CA VAL A 192 -21.96 -0.75 -13.26
C VAL A 192 -22.37 -2.20 -13.04
N ILE A 193 -21.39 -3.10 -12.85
CA ILE A 193 -21.66 -4.52 -12.60
C ILE A 193 -22.50 -4.71 -11.33
N VAL A 194 -22.12 -4.05 -10.23
CA VAL A 194 -22.87 -4.11 -8.97
C VAL A 194 -24.29 -3.58 -9.17
N ALA A 195 -24.47 -2.45 -9.86
CA ALA A 195 -25.80 -1.89 -10.11
C ALA A 195 -26.71 -2.84 -10.90
N ILE A 196 -26.18 -3.47 -11.95
CA ILE A 196 -26.90 -4.44 -12.79
C ILE A 196 -27.37 -5.64 -11.96
N VAL A 197 -26.48 -6.22 -11.17
CA VAL A 197 -26.81 -7.42 -10.37
C VAL A 197 -27.75 -7.09 -9.21
N MET A 198 -27.50 -6.00 -8.49
CA MET A 198 -28.33 -5.58 -7.35
C MET A 198 -29.77 -5.27 -7.76
N GLN A 199 -29.96 -4.68 -8.93
CA GLN A 199 -31.29 -4.34 -9.46
C GLN A 199 -31.93 -5.51 -10.23
N ALA A 200 -31.24 -6.65 -10.36
CA ALA A 200 -31.69 -7.80 -11.14
C ALA A 200 -32.12 -7.42 -12.57
N MET A 201 -31.34 -6.54 -13.20
CA MET A 201 -31.64 -6.01 -14.54
C MET A 201 -31.58 -7.12 -15.59
N ARG A 202 -32.46 -7.01 -16.60
CA ARG A 202 -32.41 -7.88 -17.79
C ARG A 202 -31.34 -7.41 -18.78
N LYS A 203 -31.03 -8.25 -19.77
CA LYS A 203 -30.00 -7.96 -20.79
C LYS A 203 -30.21 -6.61 -21.48
N ASP A 204 -31.44 -6.30 -21.88
CA ASP A 204 -31.75 -5.04 -22.57
C ASP A 204 -31.51 -3.81 -21.69
N GLU A 205 -31.88 -3.90 -20.41
CA GLU A 205 -31.67 -2.84 -19.41
C GLU A 205 -30.17 -2.66 -19.11
N ALA A 206 -29.44 -3.77 -18.99
CA ALA A 206 -28.00 -3.77 -18.79
C ALA A 206 -27.25 -3.15 -19.97
N ILE A 207 -27.62 -3.48 -21.21
CA ILE A 207 -27.02 -2.87 -22.41
C ILE A 207 -27.22 -1.34 -22.38
N GLN A 208 -28.41 -0.88 -22.00
CA GLN A 208 -28.70 0.54 -21.96
C GLN A 208 -27.89 1.27 -20.89
N ILE A 209 -27.78 0.73 -19.67
CA ILE A 209 -26.99 1.37 -18.62
C ILE A 209 -25.49 1.36 -18.94
N ILE A 210 -24.97 0.27 -19.52
CA ILE A 210 -23.57 0.18 -19.94
C ILE A 210 -23.26 1.27 -20.98
N LYS A 211 -24.12 1.44 -21.99
CA LYS A 211 -23.98 2.50 -23.01
C LYS A 211 -24.04 3.90 -22.38
N ASN A 212 -25.02 4.15 -21.51
CA ASN A 212 -25.18 5.45 -20.85
C ASN A 212 -23.96 5.83 -19.99
N VAL A 213 -23.31 4.86 -19.35
CA VAL A 213 -22.07 5.12 -18.61
C VAL A 213 -20.89 5.31 -19.57
N ALA A 214 -20.78 4.49 -20.61
CA ALA A 214 -19.74 4.63 -21.63
C ALA A 214 -19.78 6.00 -22.34
N GLU A 215 -20.96 6.58 -22.56
CA GLU A 215 -21.10 7.92 -23.15
C GLU A 215 -20.44 9.03 -22.33
N LYS A 216 -20.32 8.84 -21.02
CA LYS A 216 -19.63 9.79 -20.13
C LYS A 216 -18.10 9.68 -20.23
N LEU A 217 -17.59 8.65 -20.88
CA LEU A 217 -16.15 8.41 -21.08
C LEU A 217 -15.66 9.04 -22.38
N GLN A 218 -14.32 9.16 -22.49
CA GLN A 218 -13.66 9.61 -23.72
C GLN A 218 -14.02 8.69 -24.90
N LEU A 219 -14.18 9.28 -26.08
CA LEU A 219 -14.62 8.59 -27.31
C LEU A 219 -13.77 7.34 -27.63
N ALA A 220 -12.46 7.42 -27.41
CA ALA A 220 -11.52 6.31 -27.64
C ALA A 220 -11.71 5.12 -26.67
N ASP A 221 -12.28 5.37 -25.49
CA ASP A 221 -12.37 4.40 -24.40
C ASP A 221 -13.75 3.71 -24.33
N ARG A 222 -14.77 4.26 -25.01
CA ARG A 222 -16.17 3.79 -24.91
C ARG A 222 -16.34 2.34 -25.35
N ALA A 223 -15.80 1.97 -26.51
CA ALA A 223 -15.97 0.63 -27.07
C ALA A 223 -15.32 -0.43 -26.16
N LYS A 224 -14.09 -0.17 -25.69
CA LYS A 224 -13.39 -1.03 -24.74
C LYS A 224 -14.11 -1.13 -23.39
N PHE A 225 -14.75 -0.04 -22.93
CA PHE A 225 -15.50 -0.06 -21.67
C PHE A 225 -16.70 -1.02 -21.75
N ILE A 226 -17.47 -0.89 -22.83
CA ILE A 226 -18.63 -1.75 -23.07
C ILE A 226 -18.19 -3.21 -23.12
N GLU A 227 -17.17 -3.53 -23.93
CA GLU A 227 -16.62 -4.88 -24.07
C GLU A 227 -16.12 -5.44 -22.73
N ALA A 228 -15.43 -4.63 -21.92
CA ALA A 228 -14.92 -5.04 -20.63
C ALA A 228 -16.06 -5.39 -19.66
N VAL A 229 -17.09 -4.54 -19.55
CA VAL A 229 -18.23 -4.81 -18.67
C VAL A 229 -19.03 -6.03 -19.13
N GLU A 230 -19.28 -6.17 -20.44
CA GLU A 230 -19.99 -7.32 -21.00
C GLU A 230 -19.24 -8.63 -20.76
N THR A 231 -17.91 -8.63 -20.94
CA THR A 231 -17.05 -9.79 -20.69
C THR A 231 -17.11 -10.21 -19.22
N GLU A 232 -17.07 -9.25 -18.29
CA GLU A 232 -17.14 -9.53 -16.86
C GLU A 232 -18.52 -10.05 -16.41
N LEU A 233 -19.61 -9.54 -17.01
CA LEU A 233 -20.97 -10.03 -16.76
C LEU A 233 -21.18 -11.44 -17.32
N MET A 234 -20.70 -11.72 -18.54
CA MET A 234 -20.75 -13.06 -19.14
C MET A 234 -19.91 -14.07 -18.36
N GLY A 235 -18.76 -13.63 -17.85
CA GLY A 235 -17.89 -14.45 -17.03
C GLY A 235 -18.36 -14.61 -15.58
N MET A 236 -19.46 -13.99 -15.15
CA MET A 236 -19.88 -14.05 -13.75
C MET A 236 -20.52 -15.40 -13.40
N HIS A 237 -19.99 -16.06 -12.36
CA HIS A 237 -20.48 -17.35 -11.87
C HIS A 237 -20.32 -17.44 -10.34
N GLU A 238 -20.81 -18.54 -9.76
CA GLU A 238 -20.86 -18.74 -8.30
C GLU A 238 -19.50 -18.61 -7.60
N GLY A 239 -18.41 -18.87 -8.33
CA GLY A 239 -17.04 -18.83 -7.82
C GLY A 239 -16.36 -17.47 -7.89
N ASN A 240 -16.97 -16.45 -8.51
CA ASN A 240 -16.31 -15.16 -8.72
C ASN A 240 -17.14 -13.92 -8.39
N PHE A 241 -18.45 -14.02 -8.14
CA PHE A 241 -19.28 -12.82 -7.84
C PHE A 241 -18.87 -12.12 -6.54
N ALA A 242 -18.25 -12.82 -5.59
CA ALA A 242 -17.81 -12.28 -4.32
C ALA A 242 -16.79 -11.13 -4.46
N ARG A 243 -16.04 -11.06 -5.58
CA ARG A 243 -15.10 -9.95 -5.86
C ARG A 243 -15.80 -8.59 -5.95
N TYR A 244 -17.08 -8.59 -6.27
CA TYR A 244 -17.91 -7.39 -6.35
C TYR A 244 -18.61 -7.05 -5.03
N ARG A 245 -18.41 -7.84 -3.96
CA ARG A 245 -19.16 -7.78 -2.69
C ARG A 245 -20.67 -8.00 -2.86
N ILE A 246 -21.04 -8.82 -3.85
CA ILE A 246 -22.41 -9.25 -4.10
C ILE A 246 -22.71 -10.48 -3.24
N MET A 247 -23.90 -10.54 -2.65
CA MET A 247 -24.36 -11.68 -1.85
C MET A 247 -24.95 -12.78 -2.74
N PRO A 248 -24.90 -14.06 -2.33
CA PRO A 248 -25.46 -15.16 -3.12
C PRO A 248 -26.94 -14.98 -3.49
N SER A 249 -27.75 -14.39 -2.60
CA SER A 249 -29.17 -14.11 -2.84
C SER A 249 -29.41 -13.11 -3.98
N GLU A 250 -28.57 -12.08 -4.07
CA GLU A 250 -28.64 -11.03 -5.10
C GLU A 250 -28.22 -11.60 -6.46
N PHE A 251 -27.12 -12.35 -6.47
CA PHE A 251 -26.64 -13.05 -7.66
C PHE A 251 -27.70 -14.01 -8.21
N ASN A 252 -28.31 -14.85 -7.35
CA ASN A 252 -29.33 -15.81 -7.78
C ASN A 252 -30.57 -15.12 -8.34
N LYS A 253 -30.99 -13.99 -7.74
CA LYS A 253 -32.13 -13.21 -8.22
C LYS A 253 -31.88 -12.62 -9.59
N TRP A 254 -30.69 -12.05 -9.82
CA TRP A 254 -30.28 -11.57 -11.12
C TRP A 254 -30.17 -12.70 -12.14
N LYS A 255 -29.50 -13.80 -11.79
CA LYS A 255 -29.24 -14.93 -12.69
C LYS A 255 -30.53 -15.56 -13.21
N ALA A 256 -31.55 -15.68 -12.36
CA ALA A 256 -32.87 -16.17 -12.76
C ALA A 256 -33.51 -15.31 -13.87
N GLY A 257 -33.38 -13.98 -13.79
CA GLY A 257 -33.88 -13.05 -14.82
C GLY A 257 -32.95 -12.84 -16.01
N TRP A 258 -31.66 -13.15 -15.86
CA TRP A 258 -30.63 -12.96 -16.89
C TRP A 258 -30.55 -14.11 -17.89
N ASP A 259 -30.84 -15.33 -17.43
CA ASP A 259 -30.84 -16.55 -18.25
C ASP A 259 -32.24 -16.88 -18.83
N SER A 260 -33.27 -16.12 -18.44
CA SER A 260 -34.63 -16.15 -19.02
C SER A 260 -34.69 -15.38 -20.33
#